data_AF-A0A087T0X4-F1
#
_entry.id   AF-A0A087T0X4-F1
#
_cell.length_a   1.000
_cell.length_b   1.000
_cell.length_c   1.000
_cell.angle_alpha   90.00
_cell.angle_beta   90.00
_cell.angle_gamma   90.00
#
_symmetry.space_group_name_H-M   'P 1'
#
loop_
_entity.id
_entity.type
_entity.pdbx_description
1 polymer ?
#
loop_
_entity_poly.entity_id
_entity_poly.type
_entity_poly.pdbx_seq_one_letter_code
_entity_poly.pdbx_strand_id
1 'polypeptide(L)'
;MEDSFLLRFLRVRKFDVQRALTTMLKYYKFNKEYSRIYTNFLPSEMRRILDMNVLTVLPKRHPCGALISYIKCGNLNLTEGTMIDVVALGIIITEIYLLQETAQVCGVHLIIDFKDCTFQQVYHILSIKFLT
;
A
#
# COMPACT_ATOMS: atom_id res chain seq x y z
N MET A 1 9.54 -15.90 -15.51
CA MET A 1 8.42 -15.24 -14.80
C MET A 1 7.48 -16.37 -14.40
N GLU A 2 7.22 -16.54 -13.11
CA GLU A 2 6.34 -17.62 -12.63
C GLU A 2 4.87 -17.32 -12.97
N ASP A 3 4.06 -18.35 -13.22
CA ASP A 3 2.64 -18.21 -13.55
C ASP A 3 1.85 -17.47 -12.46
N SER A 4 2.22 -17.68 -11.20
CA SER A 4 1.66 -17.01 -10.01
C SER A 4 1.76 -15.48 -10.08
N PHE A 5 2.87 -14.96 -10.63
CA PHE A 5 3.10 -13.53 -10.81
C PHE A 5 2.20 -12.94 -11.89
N LEU A 6 1.98 -13.65 -13.01
CA LEU A 6 1.09 -13.18 -14.08
C LEU A 6 -0.37 -13.21 -13.65
N LEU A 7 -0.77 -14.25 -12.91
CA LEU A 7 -2.15 -14.45 -12.45
C LEU A 7 -2.68 -13.28 -11.62
N ARG A 8 -1.84 -12.57 -10.85
CA ARG A 8 -2.30 -11.41 -10.07
C ARG A 8 -2.84 -10.27 -10.95
N PHE A 9 -2.26 -10.07 -12.13
CA PHE A 9 -2.73 -9.06 -13.09
C PHE A 9 -3.99 -9.50 -13.84
N LEU A 10 -4.11 -10.80 -14.13
CA LEU A 10 -5.30 -11.37 -14.74
C LEU A 10 -6.49 -11.32 -13.77
N ARG A 11 -6.33 -11.79 -12.53
CA ARG A 11 -7.39 -11.80 -11.51
C ARG A 11 -7.94 -10.40 -11.24
N VAL A 12 -7.09 -9.40 -11.03
CA VAL A 12 -7.52 -8.01 -10.76
C VAL A 12 -8.22 -7.34 -11.96
N ARG A 13 -8.12 -7.95 -13.15
CA ARG A 13 -8.79 -7.51 -14.38
C ARG A 13 -9.83 -8.50 -14.89
N LYS A 14 -10.28 -9.44 -14.05
CA LYS A 14 -11.30 -10.44 -14.40
C LYS A 14 -10.94 -11.21 -15.68
N PHE A 15 -9.65 -11.53 -15.83
CA PHE A 15 -9.06 -12.25 -16.97
C PHE A 15 -9.16 -11.54 -18.33
N ASP A 16 -9.46 -10.24 -18.34
CA ASP A 16 -9.26 -9.41 -19.54
C ASP A 16 -7.76 -9.24 -19.79
N VAL A 17 -7.27 -9.92 -20.84
CA VAL A 17 -5.84 -9.99 -21.17
C VAL A 17 -5.26 -8.62 -21.51
N GLN A 18 -5.99 -7.79 -22.27
CA GLN A 18 -5.48 -6.48 -22.70
C GLN A 18 -5.37 -5.52 -21.51
N ARG A 19 -6.36 -5.54 -20.62
CA ARG A 19 -6.34 -4.74 -19.39
C ARG A 19 -5.30 -5.25 -18.40
N ALA A 20 -5.09 -6.57 -18.32
CA ALA A 20 -4.04 -7.17 -17.49
C ALA A 20 -2.65 -6.73 -17.95
N LEU A 21 -2.36 -6.82 -19.26
CA LEU A 21 -1.11 -6.33 -19.86
C LEU A 21 -0.89 -4.84 -19.56
N THR A 22 -1.92 -4.01 -19.77
CA THR A 22 -1.85 -2.57 -19.46
C THR A 22 -1.51 -2.32 -17.99
N THR A 23 -2.09 -3.11 -17.08
CA THR A 23 -1.84 -2.98 -15.63
C THR A 23 -0.42 -3.41 -15.26
N MET A 24 0.07 -4.50 -15.87
CA MET A 24 1.45 -4.96 -15.68
C MET A 24 2.48 -3.94 -16.19
N LEU A 25 2.25 -3.34 -17.36
CA LEU A 25 3.12 -2.27 -17.88
C LEU A 25 3.15 -1.05 -16.94
N LYS A 26 1.99 -0.65 -16.41
CA LYS A 26 1.90 0.42 -15.40
C LYS A 26 2.66 0.07 -14.13
N TYR A 27 2.56 -1.17 -13.66
CA TYR A 27 3.30 -1.67 -12.50
C TYR A 27 4.83 -1.54 -12.70
N TYR A 28 5.36 -2.00 -13.83
CA TYR A 28 6.78 -1.86 -14.13
C TYR A 28 7.22 -0.40 -14.29
N LYS A 29 6.42 0.42 -14.97
CA LYS A 29 6.70 1.85 -15.09
C LYS A 29 6.77 2.52 -13.72
N PHE A 30 5.78 2.26 -12.86
CA PHE A 30 5.72 2.80 -11.50
C PHE A 30 6.94 2.39 -10.68
N ASN A 31 7.31 1.10 -10.70
CA ASN A 31 8.48 0.60 -9.99
C ASN A 31 9.79 1.24 -10.47
N LYS A 32 9.91 1.52 -11.78
CA LYS A 32 11.08 2.19 -12.34
C LYS A 32 11.13 3.67 -11.97
N GLU A 33 10.01 4.37 -12.11
CA GLU A 33 9.90 5.82 -11.92
C GLU A 33 10.04 6.22 -10.45
N TYR A 34 9.50 5.42 -9.54
CA TYR A 34 9.47 5.71 -8.10
C TYR A 34 10.37 4.78 -7.27
N SER A 35 11.36 4.16 -7.92
CA SER A 35 12.40 3.37 -7.25
C SER A 35 13.11 4.21 -6.19
N ARG A 36 13.26 3.67 -4.98
CA ARG A 36 13.84 4.35 -3.81
C ARG A 36 13.09 5.62 -3.36
N ILE A 37 11.89 5.86 -3.90
CA ILE A 37 10.96 6.90 -3.43
C ILE A 37 9.77 6.22 -2.74
N TYR A 38 9.13 5.29 -3.44
CA TYR A 38 7.99 4.51 -2.93
C TYR A 38 8.24 3.00 -2.97
N THR A 39 9.18 2.54 -3.79
CA THR A 39 9.41 1.12 -4.07
C THR A 39 10.88 0.75 -3.86
N ASN A 40 11.20 -0.55 -3.91
CA ASN A 40 12.55 -1.07 -3.74
C ASN A 40 13.17 -0.75 -2.36
N PHE A 41 12.34 -0.81 -1.32
CA PHE A 41 12.76 -0.78 0.08
C PHE A 41 12.61 -2.17 0.69
N LEU A 42 13.54 -2.54 1.55
CA LEU A 42 13.44 -3.69 2.43
C LEU A 42 12.63 -3.32 3.67
N PRO A 43 11.86 -4.26 4.27
CA PRO A 43 11.18 -4.02 5.54
C PRO A 43 12.12 -3.50 6.64
N SER A 44 13.38 -3.96 6.67
CA SER A 44 14.40 -3.51 7.61
C SER A 44 14.77 -2.03 7.45
N GLU A 45 14.72 -1.49 6.22
CA GLU A 45 14.97 -0.06 5.95
C GLU A 45 13.80 0.82 6.44
N MET A 46 12.63 0.24 6.67
CA MET A 46 11.40 0.93 7.08
C MET A 46 11.06 0.75 8.56
N ARG A 47 12.00 0.21 9.35
CA ARG A 47 11.78 -0.17 10.75
C ARG A 47 11.24 0.99 11.60
N ARG A 48 11.77 2.21 11.41
CA ARG A 48 11.31 3.42 12.12
C ARG A 48 9.82 3.68 11.97
N ILE A 49 9.26 3.53 10.76
CA ILE A 49 7.84 3.77 10.50
C ILE A 49 6.98 2.61 10.97
N LEU A 50 7.49 1.39 10.82
CA LEU A 50 6.84 0.19 11.35
C LEU A 50 6.63 0.30 12.86
N ASP A 51 7.65 0.71 13.60
CA ASP A 51 7.59 0.82 15.07
C ASP A 51 6.66 1.94 15.55
N MET A 52 6.38 2.95 14.72
CA MET A 52 5.38 3.99 15.03
C MET A 52 3.93 3.46 14.97
N ASN A 53 3.68 2.26 14.43
CA ASN A 53 2.35 1.68 14.28
C ASN A 53 1.37 2.62 13.55
N VAL A 54 1.85 3.33 12.51
CA VAL A 54 1.00 4.22 11.69
C VAL A 54 0.08 3.42 10.78
N LEU A 55 0.53 2.28 10.27
CA LEU A 55 -0.23 1.41 9.37
C LEU A 55 -0.22 -0.01 9.93
N THR A 56 -1.42 -0.58 10.09
CA THR A 56 -1.62 -1.95 10.57
C THR A 56 -2.57 -2.69 9.62
N VAL A 57 -2.26 -3.94 9.28
CA VAL A 57 -3.23 -4.83 8.62
C VAL A 57 -3.91 -5.66 9.70
N LEU A 58 -5.23 -5.59 9.77
CA LEU A 58 -6.00 -6.29 10.79
C LEU A 58 -5.98 -7.81 10.54
N PRO A 59 -5.98 -8.62 11.61
CA PRO A 59 -5.95 -10.08 11.48
C PRO A 59 -7.25 -10.64 10.87
N LYS A 60 -8.36 -9.91 11.00
CA LYS A 60 -9.66 -10.27 10.42
C LYS A 60 -9.84 -9.59 9.07
N ARG A 61 -10.39 -10.34 8.12
CA ARG A 61 -10.81 -9.84 6.81
C ARG A 61 -12.22 -9.28 6.87
N HIS A 62 -12.53 -8.41 5.91
CA HIS A 62 -13.92 -8.01 5.65
C HIS A 62 -14.74 -9.24 5.20
N PRO A 63 -16.06 -9.31 5.45
CA PRO A 63 -16.89 -10.43 5.01
C PRO A 63 -16.81 -10.79 3.51
N CYS A 64 -16.44 -9.82 2.65
CA CYS A 64 -16.20 -10.07 1.22
C CYS A 64 -14.83 -10.72 0.91
N GLY A 65 -14.00 -11.00 1.92
CA GLY A 65 -12.64 -11.55 1.78
C GLY A 65 -11.53 -10.50 1.64
N ALA A 66 -11.88 -9.22 1.52
CA ALA A 66 -10.91 -8.13 1.41
C ALA A 66 -10.06 -7.99 2.69
N LEU A 67 -8.80 -7.59 2.53
CA LEU A 67 -7.96 -7.19 3.65
C LEU A 67 -8.50 -5.90 4.27
N ILE A 68 -8.30 -5.71 5.57
CA ILE A 68 -8.59 -4.44 6.23
C ILE A 68 -7.28 -3.83 6.68
N SER A 69 -6.92 -2.70 6.09
CA SER A 69 -5.77 -1.89 6.51
C SER A 69 -6.28 -0.70 7.30
N TYR A 70 -5.64 -0.42 8.43
CA TYR A 70 -5.97 0.68 9.33
C TYR A 70 -4.75 1.61 9.44
N ILE A 71 -4.95 2.87 9.11
CA ILE A 71 -3.95 3.94 9.22
C ILE A 71 -4.35 4.85 10.38
N LYS A 72 -3.52 4.95 11.41
CA LYS A 72 -3.69 5.89 12.52
C LYS A 72 -2.75 7.07 12.32
N CYS A 73 -3.26 8.14 11.72
CA CYS A 73 -2.47 9.28 11.29
C CYS A 73 -1.82 10.04 12.47
N GLY A 74 -2.48 10.10 13.62
CA GLY A 74 -1.95 10.75 14.82
C GLY A 74 -0.65 10.12 15.35
N ASN A 75 -0.37 8.86 15.01
CA ASN A 75 0.85 8.17 15.42
C ASN A 75 2.09 8.60 14.61
N LEU A 76 1.93 9.30 13.47
CA LEU A 76 3.07 9.67 12.64
C LEU A 76 3.89 10.78 13.30
N ASN A 77 5.07 10.44 13.80
CA ASN A 77 6.03 11.45 14.24
C ASN A 77 6.72 12.09 13.02
N LEU A 78 6.36 13.34 12.71
CA LEU A 78 6.88 14.06 11.54
C LEU A 78 8.37 14.40 11.62
N THR A 79 9.01 14.30 12.80
CA THR A 79 10.47 14.49 12.92
C THR A 79 11.25 13.21 12.60
N GLU A 80 10.60 12.05 12.69
CA GLU A 80 11.22 10.74 12.51
C GLU A 80 10.73 10.03 11.25
N GLY A 81 9.70 10.55 10.57
CA GLY A 81 9.03 9.90 9.46
C GLY A 81 8.20 10.87 8.62
N THR A 82 7.98 10.50 7.36
CA THR A 82 7.18 11.27 6.41
C THR A 82 5.99 10.46 5.92
N MET A 83 5.00 11.15 5.34
CA MET A 83 3.91 10.46 4.65
C MET A 83 4.37 9.63 3.45
N ILE A 84 5.48 10.01 2.79
CA ILE A 84 6.09 9.20 1.73
C ILE A 84 6.52 7.85 2.28
N ASP A 85 7.11 7.83 3.47
CA ASP A 85 7.53 6.59 4.11
C ASP A 85 6.32 5.71 4.47
N VAL A 86 5.21 6.30 4.90
CA VAL A 86 3.95 5.57 5.16
C VAL A 86 3.41 4.94 3.87
N VAL A 87 3.45 5.65 2.74
CA VAL A 87 3.05 5.13 1.43
C VAL A 87 3.97 4.00 0.98
N ALA A 88 5.29 4.17 1.10
CA ALA A 88 6.27 3.15 0.76
C ALA A 88 6.05 1.87 1.59
N LEU A 89 5.81 2.02 2.90
CA LEU A 89 5.46 0.90 3.77
C LEU A 89 4.18 0.20 3.32
N GLY A 90 3.15 0.97 2.96
CA GLY A 90 1.90 0.43 2.42
C GLY A 90 2.09 -0.38 1.13
N ILE A 91 3.00 0.03 0.26
CA ILE A 91 3.34 -0.70 -0.97
C ILE A 91 4.06 -2.02 -0.65
N ILE A 92 5.06 -2.02 0.25
CA ILE A 92 5.75 -3.25 0.67
C ILE A 92 4.74 -4.27 1.23
N ILE A 93 3.86 -3.80 2.12
CA ILE A 93 2.81 -4.63 2.72
C ILE A 93 1.87 -5.17 1.63
N THR A 94 1.47 -4.33 0.68
CA THR A 94 0.62 -4.75 -0.44
C THR A 94 1.29 -5.83 -1.28
N GLU A 95 2.58 -5.70 -1.61
CA GLU A 95 3.31 -6.73 -2.36
C GLU A 95 3.35 -8.07 -1.62
N ILE A 96 3.52 -8.07 -0.29
CA ILE A 96 3.46 -9.30 0.53
C ILE A 96 2.06 -9.93 0.43
N TYR A 97 1.01 -9.14 0.57
CA TYR A 97 -0.35 -9.65 0.53
C TYR A 97 -0.82 -10.05 -0.86
N LEU A 98 -0.25 -9.47 -1.92
CA LEU A 98 -0.48 -9.90 -3.30
C LEU A 98 0.01 -11.32 -3.59
N LEU A 99 0.73 -11.98 -2.68
CA LEU A 99 1.00 -13.42 -2.76
C LEU A 99 -0.26 -14.27 -2.54
N GLN A 100 -1.31 -13.71 -1.94
CA GLN A 100 -2.55 -14.40 -1.63
C GLN A 100 -3.61 -14.11 -2.70
N GLU A 101 -4.19 -15.16 -3.28
CA GLU A 101 -5.24 -15.04 -4.30
C GLU A 101 -6.45 -14.23 -3.81
N THR A 102 -6.84 -14.41 -2.55
CA THR A 102 -7.97 -13.65 -1.95
C THR A 102 -7.73 -12.15 -1.97
N ALA A 103 -6.50 -11.69 -1.75
CA ALA A 103 -6.17 -10.26 -1.86
C ALA A 103 -6.21 -9.77 -3.32
N GLN A 104 -5.79 -10.62 -4.27
CA GLN A 104 -5.81 -10.30 -5.71
C GLN A 104 -7.23 -10.15 -6.26
N VAL A 105 -8.21 -10.86 -5.67
CA VAL A 105 -9.62 -10.86 -6.10
C VAL A 105 -10.47 -9.88 -5.31
N CYS A 106 -10.37 -9.90 -3.98
CA CYS A 106 -11.23 -9.12 -3.08
C CYS A 106 -10.68 -7.73 -2.76
N GLY A 107 -9.38 -7.49 -3.00
CA GLY A 107 -8.74 -6.20 -2.73
C GLY A 107 -8.58 -5.88 -1.25
N VAL A 108 -8.57 -4.58 -0.94
CA VAL A 108 -8.28 -4.01 0.38
C VAL A 108 -9.31 -2.93 0.71
N HIS A 109 -9.80 -2.91 1.94
CA HIS A 109 -10.53 -1.80 2.54
C HIS A 109 -9.57 -1.01 3.44
N LEU A 110 -9.48 0.30 3.20
CA LEU A 110 -8.62 1.20 3.96
C LEU A 110 -9.47 2.01 4.94
N ILE A 111 -9.10 1.98 6.22
CA ILE A 111 -9.65 2.84 7.26
C ILE A 111 -8.56 3.85 7.61
N ILE A 112 -8.89 5.15 7.56
CA ILE A 112 -7.97 6.22 7.92
C ILE A 112 -8.54 6.95 9.12
N ASP A 113 -7.84 6.86 10.25
CA ASP A 113 -8.19 7.48 11.52
C ASP A 113 -7.35 8.75 11.73
N PHE A 114 -8.05 9.88 11.78
CA PHE A 114 -7.49 11.21 12.00
C PHE A 114 -7.55 11.65 13.47
N LYS A 115 -7.96 10.77 14.39
CA LYS A 115 -7.93 11.05 15.83
C LYS A 115 -6.49 11.36 16.26
N ASP A 116 -6.37 12.35 17.14
CA ASP A 116 -5.11 12.85 17.71
C ASP A 116 -4.14 13.47 16.67
N CYS A 117 -4.61 13.76 15.45
CA CYS A 117 -3.81 14.48 14.47
C CYS A 117 -3.65 15.96 14.83
N THR A 118 -2.42 16.44 14.70
CA THR A 118 -2.09 17.87 14.62
C THR A 118 -2.48 18.45 13.24
N PHE A 119 -2.71 19.76 13.18
CA PHE A 119 -2.92 20.46 11.90
C PHE A 119 -1.78 20.22 10.90
N GLN A 120 -0.54 20.14 11.39
CA GLN A 120 0.61 19.89 10.54
C GLN A 120 0.54 18.50 9.90
N GLN A 121 0.23 17.44 10.67
CA GLN A 121 0.02 16.09 10.13
C GLN A 121 -1.10 16.07 9.09
N VAL A 122 -2.26 16.69 9.39
CA VAL A 122 -3.39 16.77 8.44
C VAL A 122 -2.97 17.47 7.14
N TYR A 123 -2.25 18.60 7.24
CA TYR A 123 -1.75 19.33 6.08
C TYR A 123 -0.82 18.46 5.22
N HIS A 124 0.14 17.75 5.83
CA HIS A 124 1.03 16.86 5.09
C HIS A 124 0.28 15.70 4.43
N ILE A 125 -0.73 15.12 5.08
CA ILE A 125 -1.56 14.04 4.52
C ILE A 125 -2.34 14.52 3.30
N LEU A 126 -3.00 15.68 3.40
CA LEU A 126 -3.80 16.24 2.31
C LEU A 126 -2.95 16.76 1.14
N SER A 127 -1.67 17.03 1.38
CA SER A 127 -0.74 17.52 0.34
C SER A 127 -0.12 16.41 -0.51
N ILE A 128 -0.40 15.14 -0.23
CA ILE A 128 0.11 14.00 -1.01
C ILE A 128 -0.62 13.95 -2.35
N LYS A 129 0.10 14.20 -3.44
CA LYS A 129 -0.40 14.19 -4.83
C LYS A 129 -0.74 12.79 -5.40
N PHE A 130 -1.04 11.83 -4.53
CA PHE A 130 -1.43 10.47 -4.91
C PHE A 130 -2.95 10.24 -4.79
N LEU A 131 -3.66 11.12 -4.08
CA LEU A 131 -5.12 11.03 -3.83
C LEU A 131 -5.94 12.09 -4.58
N THR A 132 -5.29 12.86 -5.45
CA THR A 132 -5.86 13.90 -6.33
C THR A 132 -5.24 13.78 -7.70
#